data_AF-A0A2V2FDD2-F1
#
_entry.id   AF-A0A2V2FDD2-F1
#
_cell.length_a   1.000
_cell.length_b   1.000
_cell.length_c   1.000
_cell.angle_alpha   90.00
_cell.angle_beta   90.00
_cell.angle_gamma   90.00
#
_symmetry.space_group_name_H-M   'P 1'
#
loop_
_entity.id
_entity.type
_entity.pdbx_description
1 polymer ?
#
loop_
_entity_poly.entity_id
_entity_poly.type
_entity_poly.pdbx_seq_one_letter_code
_entity_poly.pdbx_strand_id
1 'polypeptide(L)' 'MLQFILDHLATLLVGLAVAALLALSLCAMRRDKKKHAHEGGCGGGCCGCPYAGKCHGK' A
#
# COMPACT_ATOMS: atom_id res chain seq x y z
N MET A 1 3.80 25.87 -31.54
CA MET A 1 3.23 24.52 -31.33
C MET A 1 4.21 23.59 -30.59
N LEU A 2 5.49 23.50 -30.97
CA LEU A 2 6.49 22.69 -30.23
C LEU A 2 6.93 23.29 -28.88
N GLN A 3 6.87 24.62 -28.72
CA GLN A 3 7.22 25.27 -27.45
C GLN A 3 6.25 24.97 -26.30
N PHE A 4 4.98 24.70 -26.61
CA PHE A 4 3.98 24.30 -25.60
C PHE A 4 4.32 22.94 -24.97
N ILE A 5 4.89 22.04 -25.78
CA ILE A 5 5.33 20.72 -25.32
C ILE A 5 6.60 20.85 -24.46
N LEU A 6 7.52 21.76 -24.82
CA LEU A 6 8.73 22.01 -24.04
C LEU A 6 8.44 22.73 -22.71
N ASP A 7 7.50 23.68 -22.69
CA ASP A 7 7.13 24.44 -21.50
C ASP A 7 6.42 23.56 -20.45
N HIS A 8 5.53 22.69 -20.91
CA HIS A 8 4.83 21.74 -20.04
C HIS A 8 5.54 20.41 -19.85
N LEU A 9 6.71 20.19 -20.47
CA LEU A 9 7.52 18.99 -20.27
C LEU A 9 7.96 18.87 -18.81
N ALA A 10 8.33 20.00 -18.19
CA ALA A 10 8.68 20.08 -16.79
C ALA A 10 7.48 19.69 -15.90
N THR A 11 6.29 20.22 -16.17
CA THR A 11 5.06 19.88 -15.46
C THR A 11 4.72 18.41 -15.59
N LEU A 12 4.90 17.82 -16.78
CA LEU A 12 4.66 16.40 -17.05
C LEU A 12 5.64 15.52 -16.28
N LEU A 13 6.93 15.88 -16.27
CA LEU A 13 7.97 15.20 -15.49
C LEU A 13 7.70 15.25 -13.99
N VAL A 14 7.33 16.41 -13.45
CA VAL A 14 7.00 16.58 -12.03
C VAL A 14 5.74 15.78 -11.68
N GLY A 15 4.71 15.83 -12.52
CA GLY A 15 3.49 15.04 -12.34
C GLY A 15 3.77 13.53 -12.34
N LEU A 16 4.63 13.06 -13.25
CA LEU A 16 5.03 11.66 -13.32
C LEU A 16 5.86 11.23 -12.10
N ALA A 17 6.75 12.09 -11.60
CA ALA A 17 7.52 11.83 -10.39
C ALA A 17 6.61 11.68 -9.15
N VAL A 18 5.65 12.58 -8.96
CA VAL A 18 4.69 12.50 -7.85
C VAL A 18 3.79 11.26 -7.99
N ALA A 19 3.31 10.97 -9.20
CA ALA A 19 2.51 9.78 -9.47
C ALA A 19 3.29 8.48 -9.18
N ALA A 20 4.57 8.42 -9.55
CA ALA A 20 5.44 7.28 -9.24
C ALA A 20 5.63 7.11 -7.73
N LEU A 21 5.80 8.20 -6.98
CA LEU A 21 5.93 8.16 -5.52
C LEU A 21 4.65 7.61 -4.85
N LEU A 22 3.48 8.06 -5.30
CA LEU A 22 2.18 7.56 -4.83
C LEU A 22 1.95 6.10 -5.24
N ALA A 23 2.34 5.71 -6.45
CA ALA A 23 2.23 4.33 -6.90
C ALA A 23 3.13 3.40 -6.09
N LEU A 24 4.35 3.84 -5.74
CA LEU A 24 5.27 3.10 -4.89
C LEU A 24 4.73 2.94 -3.47
N SER A 25 4.17 4.00 -2.86
CA SER A 25 3.59 3.91 -1.52
C SER A 25 2.38 2.98 -1.48
N LEU A 26 1.48 3.06 -2.47
CA LEU A 26 0.35 2.14 -2.61
C LEU A 26 0.81 0.70 -2.90
N CYS A 27 1.83 0.51 -3.74
CA CYS A 27 2.41 -0.81 -3.99
C CYS A 27 3.08 -1.40 -2.75
N ALA A 28 3.77 -0.58 -1.96
CA ALA A 28 4.32 -0.97 -0.67
C ALA A 28 3.17 -1.46 0.22
N MET A 29 2.15 -0.64 0.48
CA MET A 29 0.98 -1.02 1.28
C MET A 29 0.26 -2.28 0.78
N ARG A 30 0.17 -2.51 -0.54
CA ARG A 30 -0.45 -3.72 -1.12
C ARG A 30 0.46 -4.95 -0.99
N ARG A 31 1.78 -4.79 -1.13
CA ARG A 31 2.77 -5.87 -0.91
C ARG A 31 2.86 -6.23 0.56
N ASP A 32 2.82 -5.23 1.40
CA ASP A 32 2.72 -5.28 2.85
C ASP A 32 1.46 -6.05 3.23
N LYS A 33 0.27 -5.66 2.78
CA LYS A 33 -0.96 -6.46 2.97
C LYS A 33 -0.89 -7.90 2.45
N LYS A 34 -0.06 -8.21 1.43
CA LYS A 34 0.17 -9.60 0.99
C LYS A 34 1.16 -10.35 1.88
N LYS A 35 2.18 -9.66 2.39
CA LYS A 35 3.17 -10.21 3.34
C LYS A 35 2.52 -10.42 4.70
N HIS A 36 1.83 -9.45 5.27
CA HIS A 36 1.10 -9.55 6.54
C HIS A 36 -0.38 -9.93 6.37
N ALA A 37 -0.76 -10.48 5.22
CA ALA A 37 -2.07 -11.11 5.04
C ALA A 37 -2.36 -12.15 6.14
N HIS A 38 -1.31 -12.69 6.75
CA HIS A 38 -1.36 -13.65 7.84
C HIS A 38 -1.05 -13.05 9.24
N GLU A 39 -0.71 -11.77 9.34
CA GLU A 39 -0.21 -11.14 10.59
C GLU A 39 -1.18 -10.11 11.19
N GLY A 40 -2.11 -9.55 10.39
CA GLY A 40 -3.01 -8.45 10.81
C GLY A 40 -4.45 -8.85 11.15
N GLY A 41 -4.81 -10.12 11.03
CA GLY A 41 -6.15 -10.63 11.34
C GLY A 41 -6.06 -12.06 11.84
N CYS A 42 -6.90 -12.40 12.82
CA CYS A 42 -7.07 -13.77 13.30
C CYS A 42 -7.49 -14.64 12.11
N GLY A 43 -6.52 -15.28 11.45
CA GLY A 43 -6.69 -16.03 10.20
C GLY A 43 -7.43 -17.36 10.36
N GLY A 44 -8.53 -17.36 11.13
CA GLY A 44 -9.32 -18.56 11.45
C GLY A 44 -8.64 -19.59 12.34
N GLY A 45 -7.33 -19.48 12.57
CA GLY A 45 -6.54 -20.37 13.43
C GLY A 45 -6.37 -19.82 14.84
N CYS A 46 -7.45 -19.79 15.63
CA CYS A 46 -7.43 -19.32 17.02
C CYS A 46 -6.63 -20.23 17.98
N CYS A 47 -6.11 -21.38 17.52
CA CYS A 47 -5.44 -22.37 18.38
C CYS A 47 -4.04 -21.97 18.88
N GLY A 48 -3.46 -20.85 18.43
CA GLY A 48 -2.13 -20.41 18.85
C GLY A 48 -1.98 -18.89 19.05
N CYS A 49 -3.07 -18.11 18.99
CA CYS A 49 -2.96 -16.68 19.16
C CYS A 49 -2.91 -16.31 20.67
N PRO A 50 -1.97 -15.45 21.11
CA PRO A 50 -1.83 -15.06 22.52
C PRO A 50 -3.06 -14.27 23.05
N TYR A 51 -3.94 -13.84 22.15
CA TYR A 51 -5.20 -13.16 22.45
C TYR A 51 -6.45 -14.07 22.29
N ALA A 52 -6.26 -15.38 22.03
CA ALA A 52 -7.34 -16.35 21.82
C ALA A 52 -8.38 -16.34 22.96
N GLY A 53 -7.90 -16.24 24.20
CA GLY A 53 -8.74 -16.25 25.40
C GLY A 53 -9.66 -15.02 25.57
N LYS A 54 -9.45 -13.94 24.79
CA LYS A 54 -10.33 -12.75 24.80
C LYS A 54 -11.21 -12.63 23.56
N CYS A 55 -10.78 -13.16 22.41
CA CYS A 55 -11.58 -13.12 21.18
C CYS A 55 -12.79 -14.06 21.23
N HIS A 56 -12.68 -15.20 21.93
CA HIS A 56 -13.83 -16.06 22.25
C HIS A 56 -14.13 -15.91 23.76
N GLY A 57 -14.56 -14.72 24.16
CA GLY A 57 -15.18 -14.52 25.46
C GLY A 57 -16.50 -15.31 25.51
N LYS A 58 -16.73 -15.98 26.64
CA LYS A 58 -17.87 -16.85 26.89
C LYS A 58 -19.22 -16.20 26.60
#